data_AF-A0A0R2WW14-F1
#
_entry.id   AF-A0A0R2WW14-F1
#
_cell.length_a   1.000
_cell.length_b   1.000
_cell.length_c   1.000
_cell.angle_alpha   90.00
_cell.angle_beta   90.00
_cell.angle_gamma   90.00
#
_symmetry.space_group_name_H-M   'P 1'
#
loop_
_entity.id
_entity.type
_entity.pdbx_description
1 polymer ?
#
loop_
_entity_poly.entity_id
_entity_poly.type
_entity_poly.pdbx_seq_one_letter_code
_entity_poly.pdbx_strand_id
1 'polypeptide(L)'
;MKKSILQSFGPGLLFAGAAIGVSHLVQSTRAGADFGFGLLWALLLVHLFKYPFFQFGPRYTAATGETLLDGYRKMGKPVLAVYYILNFVTMFTIQAAVTIVTAGLASKLFGFTNNLVIWSSILLVISILILIIGKYKLLDNLMKFIVIVLAISSIFAALVAIFNSKETFEITQILPTGTIEITFLIAFLGWMPAPVDVSIWHSIWSVEKNKISISRTTPKEAIFDFNVGYIGTLFMGVCFIALGALVMFKSGETFSNKGYEFASQLIQL
;
A
#
# COMPACT_ATOMS: atom_id res chain seq x y z
N MET A 1 -10.16 -29.98 -13.40
CA MET A 1 -10.92 -29.33 -12.31
C MET A 1 -10.86 -27.82 -12.52
N LYS A 2 -11.99 -27.10 -12.55
CA LYS A 2 -12.00 -25.63 -12.65
C LYS A 2 -11.41 -25.03 -11.37
N LYS A 3 -10.43 -24.15 -11.50
CA LYS A 3 -9.80 -23.43 -10.38
C LYS A 3 -10.87 -22.54 -9.73
N SER A 4 -10.97 -22.54 -8.40
CA SER A 4 -11.88 -21.62 -7.69
C SER A 4 -11.38 -20.19 -7.84
N ILE A 5 -12.28 -19.22 -7.96
CA ILE A 5 -11.96 -17.78 -8.02
C ILE A 5 -11.11 -17.35 -6.81
N LEU A 6 -11.33 -17.96 -5.62
CA LEU A 6 -10.51 -17.71 -4.44
C LEU A 6 -9.06 -18.21 -4.57
N GLN A 7 -8.82 -19.24 -5.37
CA GLN A 7 -7.50 -19.81 -5.61
C GLN A 7 -6.70 -19.02 -6.66
N SER A 8 -7.38 -18.29 -7.55
CA SER A 8 -6.73 -17.38 -8.50
C SER A 8 -6.23 -16.09 -7.84
N PHE A 9 -6.78 -15.68 -6.70
CA PHE A 9 -6.27 -14.54 -5.97
C PHE A 9 -4.96 -14.84 -5.21
N GLY A 10 -4.05 -13.88 -5.17
CA GLY A 10 -2.86 -13.94 -4.32
C GLY A 10 -1.90 -12.77 -4.52
N PRO A 11 -1.06 -12.79 -5.57
CA PRO A 11 -0.11 -11.71 -5.87
C PRO A 11 -0.75 -10.30 -5.93
N GLY A 12 -1.96 -10.18 -6.48
CA GLY A 12 -2.70 -8.91 -6.53
C GLY A 12 -3.17 -8.43 -5.15
N LEU A 13 -3.60 -9.34 -4.27
CA LEU A 13 -3.92 -8.99 -2.87
C LEU A 13 -2.65 -8.70 -2.06
N LEU A 14 -1.53 -9.37 -2.35
CA LEU A 14 -0.23 -9.04 -1.77
C LEU A 14 0.22 -7.64 -2.18
N PHE A 15 0.01 -7.26 -3.45
CA PHE A 15 0.22 -5.89 -3.91
C PHE A 15 -0.66 -4.91 -3.16
N ALA A 16 -1.95 -5.20 -3.03
CA ALA A 16 -2.86 -4.33 -2.28
C ALA A 16 -2.42 -4.18 -0.82
N GLY A 17 -2.02 -5.26 -0.15
CA GLY A 17 -1.53 -5.20 1.22
C GLY A 17 -0.18 -4.50 1.38
N ALA A 18 0.70 -4.59 0.38
CA ALA A 18 1.95 -3.82 0.36
C ALA A 18 1.71 -2.31 0.11
N ALA A 19 0.64 -1.98 -0.62
CA ALA A 19 0.23 -0.61 -0.88
C ALA A 19 -0.55 -0.01 0.30
N ILE A 20 -1.54 -0.70 0.87
CA ILE A 20 -2.44 -0.18 1.91
C ILE A 20 -1.74 -0.19 3.29
N GLY A 21 -0.82 0.76 3.46
CA GLY A 21 -0.12 1.04 4.70
C GLY A 21 0.13 2.54 4.82
N VAL A 22 1.41 2.95 4.86
CA VAL A 22 1.78 4.38 5.00
C VAL A 22 1.18 5.26 3.89
N SER A 23 1.08 4.79 2.64
CA SER A 23 0.46 5.60 1.58
C SER A 23 -1.01 5.90 1.86
N HIS A 24 -1.76 4.95 2.41
CA HIS A 24 -3.20 5.10 2.60
C HIS A 24 -3.51 5.69 3.98
N LEU A 25 -3.07 5.00 5.04
CA LEU A 25 -3.35 5.38 6.42
C LEU A 25 -2.77 6.75 6.79
N VAL A 26 -1.57 7.07 6.29
CA VAL A 26 -0.93 8.36 6.57
C VAL A 26 -1.19 9.32 5.43
N GLN A 27 -0.73 9.04 4.20
CA GLN A 27 -0.73 10.07 3.15
C GLN A 27 -2.12 10.39 2.58
N SER A 28 -2.96 9.40 2.25
CA SER A 28 -4.35 9.67 1.83
C SER A 28 -5.16 10.33 2.93
N THR A 29 -5.04 9.86 4.18
CA THR A 29 -5.74 10.51 5.29
C THR A 29 -5.24 11.93 5.52
N ARG A 30 -3.94 12.19 5.42
CA ARG A 30 -3.36 13.53 5.52
C ARG A 30 -3.86 14.45 4.40
N ALA A 31 -3.97 13.93 3.17
CA ALA A 31 -4.55 14.66 2.06
C ALA A 31 -6.00 15.09 2.38
N GLY A 32 -6.79 14.18 2.98
CA GLY A 32 -8.11 14.50 3.51
C GLY A 32 -8.09 15.54 4.63
N ALA A 33 -7.20 15.38 5.61
CA ALA A 33 -7.11 16.23 6.79
C ALA A 33 -6.66 17.67 6.49
N ASP A 34 -5.81 17.87 5.47
CA ASP A 34 -5.26 19.18 5.12
C ASP A 34 -6.02 19.86 3.96
N PHE A 35 -6.59 19.08 3.03
CA PHE A 35 -7.18 19.61 1.80
C PHE A 35 -8.66 19.21 1.60
N GLY A 36 -9.28 18.52 2.57
CA GLY A 36 -10.60 17.93 2.38
C GLY A 36 -10.62 16.98 1.19
N PHE A 37 -11.59 17.14 0.30
CA PHE A 37 -11.65 16.38 -0.96
C PHE A 37 -10.83 17.00 -2.10
N GLY A 38 -10.02 18.02 -1.82
CA GLY A 38 -9.32 18.85 -2.80
C GLY A 38 -8.27 18.13 -3.64
N LEU A 39 -7.71 17.03 -3.14
CA LEU A 39 -6.68 16.24 -3.82
C LEU A 39 -7.19 14.90 -4.38
N LEU A 40 -8.51 14.71 -4.50
CA LEU A 40 -9.07 13.51 -5.13
C LEU A 40 -8.57 13.35 -6.58
N TRP A 41 -8.50 14.44 -7.34
CA TRP A 41 -7.95 14.42 -8.70
C TRP A 41 -6.51 13.86 -8.74
N ALA A 42 -5.68 14.23 -7.76
CA ALA A 42 -4.29 13.79 -7.68
C ALA A 42 -4.20 12.28 -7.42
N LEU A 43 -5.06 11.76 -6.53
CA LEU A 43 -5.19 10.32 -6.28
C LEU A 43 -5.61 9.56 -7.55
N LEU A 44 -6.58 10.08 -8.30
CA LEU A 44 -7.05 9.43 -9.54
C LEU A 44 -5.98 9.44 -10.63
N LEU A 45 -5.32 10.58 -10.83
CA LEU A 45 -4.26 10.70 -11.84
C LEU A 45 -3.06 9.82 -11.52
N VAL A 46 -2.60 9.76 -10.27
CA VAL A 46 -1.47 8.90 -9.92
C VAL A 46 -1.79 7.42 -10.15
N HIS A 47 -3.02 6.99 -9.86
CA HIS A 47 -3.46 5.64 -10.15
C HIS A 47 -3.56 5.38 -11.66
N LEU A 48 -4.01 6.35 -12.45
CA LEU A 48 -4.06 6.21 -13.90
C LEU A 48 -2.65 6.07 -14.49
N PHE A 49 -1.73 6.97 -14.13
CA PHE A 49 -0.39 7.02 -14.72
C PHE A 49 0.53 5.90 -14.25
N LYS A 50 0.40 5.43 -13.00
CA LYS A 50 1.25 4.35 -12.49
C LYS A 50 0.76 2.95 -12.84
N TYR A 51 -0.50 2.81 -13.28
CA TYR A 51 -1.10 1.51 -13.62
C TYR A 51 -0.24 0.66 -14.57
N PRO A 52 0.27 1.18 -15.70
CA PRO A 52 1.07 0.37 -16.63
C PRO A 52 2.33 -0.20 -15.98
N PHE A 53 3.02 0.61 -15.17
CA PHE A 53 4.27 0.22 -14.49
C PHE A 53 4.05 -0.97 -13.55
N PHE A 54 2.94 -0.99 -12.83
CA PHE A 54 2.58 -2.10 -11.96
C PHE A 54 2.07 -3.32 -12.72
N GLN A 55 1.27 -3.11 -13.78
CA GLN A 55 0.73 -4.21 -14.59
C GLN A 55 1.83 -5.05 -15.26
N PHE A 56 2.99 -4.45 -15.57
CA PHE A 56 4.11 -5.17 -16.18
C PHE A 56 4.60 -6.36 -15.33
N GLY A 57 4.59 -6.26 -14.00
CA GLY A 57 5.01 -7.36 -13.10
C GLY A 57 4.26 -8.67 -13.33
N PRO A 58 2.94 -8.71 -13.08
CA PRO A 58 2.12 -9.91 -13.32
C PRO A 58 2.08 -10.31 -14.79
N ARG A 59 2.00 -9.34 -15.72
CA ARG A 59 1.89 -9.63 -17.16
C ARG A 59 3.14 -10.30 -17.72
N TYR A 60 4.33 -9.77 -17.37
CA TYR A 60 5.61 -10.35 -17.78
C TYR A 60 5.76 -11.77 -17.23
N THR A 61 5.46 -11.95 -15.94
CA THR A 61 5.58 -13.25 -15.27
C THR A 61 4.63 -14.29 -15.84
N ALA A 62 3.37 -13.91 -16.11
CA ALA A 62 2.41 -14.83 -16.70
C ALA A 62 2.83 -15.27 -18.11
N ALA A 63 3.35 -14.35 -18.92
CA ALA A 63 3.81 -14.63 -20.28
C ALA A 63 5.09 -15.48 -20.32
N THR A 64 6.09 -15.16 -19.51
CA THR A 64 7.44 -15.76 -19.60
C THR A 64 7.67 -16.89 -18.60
N GLY A 65 7.05 -16.81 -17.42
CA GLY A 65 7.32 -17.71 -16.30
C GLY A 65 8.50 -17.24 -15.44
N GLU A 66 9.05 -16.07 -15.75
CA GLU A 66 10.22 -15.49 -15.12
C GLU A 66 9.88 -14.21 -14.34
N THR A 67 10.78 -13.78 -13.46
CA THR A 67 10.63 -12.52 -12.72
C THR A 67 11.04 -11.32 -13.59
N LEU A 68 10.65 -10.11 -13.19
CA LEU A 68 11.16 -8.90 -13.84
C LEU A 68 12.69 -8.75 -13.73
N LEU A 69 13.32 -9.33 -12.70
CA LEU A 69 14.78 -9.34 -12.57
C LEU A 69 15.46 -10.17 -13.65
N ASP A 70 14.86 -11.31 -14.01
CA ASP A 70 15.31 -12.12 -15.15
C ASP A 70 15.17 -11.32 -16.45
N GLY A 71 14.07 -10.57 -16.59
CA GLY A 71 13.86 -9.63 -17.70
C GLY A 71 14.94 -8.55 -17.77
N TYR A 72 15.27 -7.89 -16.65
CA TYR A 72 16.35 -6.90 -16.60
C TYR A 72 17.71 -7.51 -16.93
N ARG A 73 17.97 -8.74 -16.46
CA ARG A 73 19.19 -9.47 -16.83
C ARG A 73 19.27 -9.72 -18.33
N LYS A 74 18.16 -10.03 -19.00
CA LYS A 74 18.09 -10.20 -20.46
C LYS A 74 18.32 -8.90 -21.24
N MET A 75 17.94 -7.75 -20.67
CA MET A 75 18.24 -6.43 -21.24
C MET A 75 19.72 -6.05 -21.10
N GLY A 76 20.42 -6.66 -20.13
CA GLY A 76 21.86 -6.53 -19.94
C GLY A 76 22.24 -6.35 -18.48
N LYS A 77 23.45 -6.79 -18.11
CA LYS A 77 24.00 -6.64 -16.76
C LYS A 77 23.98 -5.19 -16.23
N PRO A 78 24.21 -4.14 -17.05
CA PRO A 78 24.11 -2.75 -16.57
C PRO A 78 22.72 -2.38 -16.05
N VAL A 79 21.64 -2.84 -16.69
CA VAL A 79 20.25 -2.57 -16.24
C VAL A 79 20.00 -3.20 -14.87
N LEU A 80 20.42 -4.46 -14.70
CA LEU A 80 20.33 -5.16 -13.42
C LEU A 80 21.16 -4.47 -12.32
N ALA A 81 22.36 -3.98 -12.65
CA ALA A 81 23.22 -3.27 -11.71
C ALA A 81 22.61 -1.93 -11.27
N VAL A 82 22.03 -1.15 -12.19
CA VAL A 82 21.30 0.09 -11.86
C VAL A 82 20.13 -0.22 -10.93
N TYR A 83 19.33 -1.24 -11.24
CA TYR A 83 18.25 -1.66 -10.35
C TYR A 83 18.76 -2.05 -8.96
N TYR A 84 19.84 -2.83 -8.89
CA TYR A 84 20.43 -3.25 -7.62
C TYR A 84 20.86 -2.04 -6.77
N ILE A 85 21.54 -1.07 -7.36
CA ILE A 85 21.97 0.16 -6.67
C ILE A 85 20.75 0.93 -6.16
N LEU A 86 19.73 1.13 -7.01
CA LEU A 86 18.51 1.83 -6.62
C LEU A 86 17.81 1.12 -5.45
N ASN A 87 17.63 -0.19 -5.56
CA ASN A 87 16.98 -0.99 -4.52
C ASN A 87 17.77 -0.97 -3.21
N PHE A 88 19.10 -1.08 -3.26
CA PHE A 88 19.95 -1.02 -2.08
C PHE A 88 19.85 0.34 -1.36
N VAL A 89 19.77 1.44 -2.10
CA VAL A 89 19.61 2.78 -1.53
C VAL A 89 18.20 2.98 -0.95
N THR A 90 17.15 2.49 -1.62
CA THR A 90 15.76 2.73 -1.18
C THR A 90 15.27 1.78 -0.10
N MET A 91 15.80 0.55 -0.03
CA MET A 91 15.26 -0.48 0.87
C MET A 91 15.30 -0.08 2.34
N PHE A 92 16.36 0.61 2.78
CA PHE A 92 16.49 1.06 4.18
C PHE A 92 15.42 2.10 4.53
N THR A 93 15.18 3.05 3.63
CA THR A 93 14.18 4.10 3.83
C THR A 93 12.76 3.54 3.86
N ILE A 94 12.43 2.66 2.90
CA ILE A 94 11.12 2.00 2.86
C ILE A 94 10.92 1.15 4.12
N GLN A 95 11.92 0.33 4.47
CA GLN A 95 11.85 -0.52 5.65
C GLN A 95 11.69 0.31 6.94
N ALA A 96 12.47 1.37 7.12
CA ALA A 96 12.37 2.24 8.29
C ALA A 96 11.00 2.91 8.38
N ALA A 97 10.48 3.46 7.27
CA ALA A 97 9.18 4.14 7.25
C ALA A 97 8.02 3.19 7.61
N VAL A 98 7.98 2.00 7.01
CA VAL A 98 6.91 1.01 7.30
C VAL A 98 7.04 0.47 8.72
N THR A 99 8.26 0.18 9.17
CA THR A 99 8.49 -0.40 10.50
C THR A 99 8.15 0.59 11.61
N ILE A 100 8.57 1.86 11.49
CA ILE A 100 8.33 2.84 12.56
C ILE A 100 6.87 3.24 12.70
N VAL A 101 6.13 3.34 11.58
CA VAL A 101 4.68 3.59 11.61
C VAL A 101 3.95 2.42 12.27
N THR A 102 4.28 1.19 11.88
CA THR A 102 3.71 -0.02 12.50
C THR A 102 4.06 -0.12 13.98
N ALA A 103 5.30 0.20 14.35
CA ALA A 103 5.75 0.20 15.74
C ALA A 103 5.04 1.26 16.59
N GLY A 104 4.80 2.46 16.05
CA GLY A 104 4.04 3.50 16.74
C GLY A 104 2.59 3.10 17.00
N LEU A 105 1.95 2.50 16.00
CA LEU A 105 0.60 1.94 16.15
C LEU A 105 0.57 0.83 17.21
N ALA A 106 1.50 -0.12 17.14
CA ALA A 106 1.60 -1.22 18.10
C ALA A 106 1.81 -0.69 19.54
N SER A 107 2.65 0.34 19.71
CA SER A 107 2.88 0.97 21.01
C SER A 107 1.60 1.56 21.59
N LYS A 108 0.75 2.19 20.79
CA LYS A 108 -0.54 2.74 21.24
C LYS A 108 -1.59 1.68 21.52
N LEU A 109 -1.66 0.63 20.70
CA LEU A 109 -2.68 -0.41 20.82
C LEU A 109 -2.41 -1.37 21.99
N PHE A 110 -1.14 -1.76 22.20
CA PHE A 110 -0.78 -2.75 23.20
C PHE A 110 -0.23 -2.15 24.49
N GLY A 111 0.36 -0.96 24.45
CA GLY A 111 0.75 -0.20 25.64
C GLY A 111 1.85 -0.79 26.52
N PHE A 112 2.44 -1.95 26.18
CA PHE A 112 3.47 -2.60 27.02
C PHE A 112 4.76 -1.78 27.14
N THR A 113 5.08 -0.99 26.11
CA THR A 113 6.21 -0.06 26.12
C THR A 113 6.00 1.06 25.09
N ASN A 114 6.58 2.23 25.38
CA ASN A 114 6.63 3.38 24.45
C ASN A 114 7.90 3.40 23.60
N ASN A 115 8.80 2.42 23.78
CA ASN A 115 10.05 2.37 23.03
C ASN A 115 9.83 1.79 21.62
N LEU A 116 9.89 2.66 20.61
CA LEU A 116 9.71 2.30 19.20
C LEU A 116 10.77 1.33 18.68
N VAL A 117 11.98 1.32 19.24
CA VAL A 117 13.05 0.40 18.84
C VAL A 117 12.72 -1.03 19.26
N ILE A 118 12.17 -1.20 20.47
CA ILE A 118 11.74 -2.52 20.97
C ILE A 118 10.61 -3.06 20.10
N TRP A 119 9.58 -2.23 19.83
CA TRP A 119 8.48 -2.62 18.94
C TRP A 119 8.96 -2.96 17.53
N SER A 120 9.84 -2.15 16.95
CA SER A 120 10.43 -2.41 15.64
C SER A 120 11.16 -3.75 15.61
N SER A 121 11.94 -4.04 16.66
CA SER A 121 12.69 -5.30 16.79
C SER A 121 11.74 -6.50 16.86
N ILE A 122 10.69 -6.41 17.69
CA ILE A 122 9.66 -7.45 17.81
C ILE A 122 8.98 -7.72 16.46
N LEU A 123 8.54 -6.67 15.77
CA LEU A 123 7.85 -6.78 14.48
C LEU A 123 8.74 -7.41 13.40
N LEU A 124 10.02 -7.03 13.36
CA LEU A 124 11.00 -7.62 12.43
C LEU A 124 11.23 -9.10 12.73
N VAL A 125 11.41 -9.47 14.00
CA VAL A 125 11.59 -10.88 14.41
C VAL A 125 10.36 -11.71 14.03
N ILE A 126 9.16 -11.23 14.31
CA ILE A 126 7.91 -11.92 13.94
C ILE A 126 7.82 -12.08 12.42
N SER A 127 8.13 -11.02 11.66
CA SER A 127 8.10 -11.05 10.19
C SER A 127 9.10 -12.06 9.61
N ILE A 128 10.31 -12.11 10.17
CA ILE A 128 11.34 -13.09 9.80
C ILE A 128 10.86 -14.52 10.09
N LEU A 129 10.31 -14.78 11.28
CA LEU A 129 9.80 -16.10 11.66
C LEU A 129 8.66 -16.57 10.74
N ILE A 130 7.73 -15.67 10.39
CA ILE A 130 6.64 -15.97 9.44
C ILE A 130 7.23 -16.41 8.09
N LEU A 131 8.23 -15.69 7.58
CA LEU A 131 8.84 -15.98 6.28
C LEU A 131 9.68 -17.26 6.29
N ILE A 132 10.46 -17.52 7.35
CA ILE A 132 11.29 -18.73 7.46
C ILE A 132 10.43 -19.99 7.59
N ILE A 133 9.41 -19.96 8.46
CA ILE A 133 8.60 -21.14 8.77
C ILE A 133 7.58 -21.39 7.65
N GLY A 134 6.84 -20.35 7.27
CA GLY A 134 5.66 -20.50 6.41
C GLY A 134 5.88 -20.24 4.93
N LYS A 135 7.04 -19.64 4.57
CA LYS A 135 7.42 -19.28 3.19
C LYS A 135 6.28 -18.51 2.49
N TYR A 136 6.18 -18.65 1.16
CA TYR A 136 5.16 -17.97 0.37
C TYR A 136 3.72 -18.39 0.73
N LYS A 137 3.48 -19.66 1.08
CA LYS A 137 2.13 -20.16 1.35
C LYS A 137 1.49 -19.48 2.57
N LEU A 138 2.25 -19.33 3.66
CA LEU A 138 1.76 -18.62 4.84
C LEU A 138 1.57 -17.13 4.54
N LEU A 139 2.52 -16.51 3.84
CA LEU A 139 2.43 -15.11 3.43
C LEU A 139 1.16 -14.85 2.60
N ASP A 140 0.90 -15.66 1.56
CA ASP A 140 -0.29 -15.52 0.70
C ASP A 140 -1.60 -15.61 1.50
N ASN A 141 -1.71 -16.60 2.40
CA ASN A 141 -2.92 -16.81 3.18
C ASN A 141 -3.13 -15.74 4.25
N LEU A 142 -2.06 -15.36 4.96
CA LEU A 142 -2.10 -14.33 5.98
C LEU A 142 -2.47 -12.98 5.37
N MET A 143 -1.87 -12.63 4.23
CA MET A 143 -2.11 -11.35 3.59
C MET A 143 -3.53 -11.23 3.03
N LYS A 144 -4.11 -12.32 2.52
CA LYS A 144 -5.56 -12.35 2.19
C LYS A 144 -6.42 -12.00 3.38
N PHE A 145 -6.15 -12.62 4.52
CA PHE A 145 -6.90 -12.35 5.75
C PHE A 145 -6.73 -10.89 6.20
N ILE A 146 -5.49 -10.42 6.31
CA ILE A 146 -5.18 -9.04 6.77
C ILE A 146 -5.82 -8.00 5.85
N VAL A 147 -5.67 -8.13 4.54
CA VAL A 147 -6.21 -7.15 3.57
C VAL A 147 -7.73 -7.10 3.59
N ILE A 148 -8.40 -8.27 3.70
CA ILE A 148 -9.87 -8.31 3.78
C ILE A 148 -10.35 -7.65 5.07
N VAL A 149 -9.75 -7.99 6.21
CA VAL A 149 -10.13 -7.39 7.50
C VAL A 149 -9.89 -5.88 7.48
N LEU A 150 -8.73 -5.44 6.99
CA LEU A 150 -8.38 -4.02 6.86
C LEU A 150 -9.34 -3.27 5.94
N ALA A 151 -9.71 -3.85 4.80
CA ALA A 151 -10.65 -3.24 3.88
C ALA A 151 -12.03 -3.08 4.53
N ILE A 152 -12.56 -4.15 5.16
CA ILE A 152 -13.86 -4.11 5.83
C ILE A 152 -13.86 -3.08 6.96
N SER A 153 -12.83 -3.07 7.82
CA SER A 153 -12.75 -2.13 8.94
C SER A 153 -12.65 -0.68 8.47
N SER A 154 -11.88 -0.43 7.41
CA SER A 154 -11.68 0.93 6.88
C SER A 154 -12.92 1.44 6.14
N ILE A 155 -13.61 0.57 5.39
CA ILE A 155 -14.90 0.91 4.78
C ILE A 155 -15.93 1.22 5.85
N PHE A 156 -16.01 0.39 6.89
CA PHE A 156 -16.91 0.60 8.01
C PHE A 156 -16.64 1.94 8.70
N ALA A 157 -15.37 2.25 9.00
CA ALA A 157 -14.98 3.53 9.57
C ALA A 157 -15.38 4.71 8.66
N ALA A 158 -15.12 4.62 7.35
CA ALA A 158 -15.50 5.66 6.41
C ALA A 158 -17.02 5.87 6.33
N LEU A 159 -17.80 4.78 6.34
CA LEU A 159 -19.27 4.87 6.39
C LEU A 159 -19.76 5.54 7.67
N VAL A 160 -19.21 5.17 8.83
CA VAL A 160 -19.54 5.79 10.12
C VAL A 160 -19.22 7.30 10.09
N ALA A 161 -18.08 7.69 9.53
CA ALA A 161 -17.73 9.10 9.37
C ALA A 161 -18.70 9.84 8.46
N ILE A 162 -19.10 9.24 7.32
CA ILE A 162 -20.07 9.81 6.37
C ILE A 162 -21.43 10.01 7.05
N PHE A 163 -21.94 9.02 7.77
CA PHE A 163 -23.28 9.09 8.39
C PHE A 163 -23.34 10.00 9.62
N ASN A 164 -22.21 10.24 10.30
CA ASN A 164 -22.15 11.17 11.44
C ASN A 164 -21.76 12.59 11.06
N SER A 165 -21.23 12.81 9.84
CA SER A 165 -20.90 14.15 9.37
C SER A 165 -22.18 14.98 9.18
N LYS A 166 -22.27 16.10 9.91
CA LYS A 166 -23.36 17.08 9.77
C LYS A 166 -23.05 18.16 8.74
N GLU A 167 -21.80 18.25 8.30
CA GLU A 167 -21.33 19.20 7.31
C GLU A 167 -21.65 18.73 5.89
N THR A 168 -22.00 19.68 5.02
CA THR A 168 -22.18 19.42 3.60
C THR A 168 -20.83 19.10 2.94
N PHE A 169 -20.80 18.09 2.08
CA PHE A 169 -19.60 17.69 1.33
C PHE A 169 -19.17 18.80 0.34
N GLU A 170 -18.14 19.58 0.68
CA GLU A 170 -17.48 20.45 -0.29
C GLU A 170 -16.45 19.63 -1.09
N ILE A 171 -16.83 19.20 -2.30
CA ILE A 171 -15.94 18.49 -3.24
C ILE A 171 -15.27 19.49 -4.20
N THR A 172 -14.70 20.56 -3.64
CA THR A 172 -13.94 21.55 -4.42
C THR A 172 -12.53 21.03 -4.64
N GLN A 173 -12.13 20.84 -5.89
CA GLN A 173 -10.76 20.42 -6.21
C GLN A 173 -9.78 21.58 -6.04
N ILE A 174 -8.61 21.30 -5.48
CA ILE A 174 -7.59 22.30 -5.14
C ILE A 174 -6.32 22.00 -5.92
N LEU A 175 -5.74 23.03 -6.52
CA LEU A 175 -4.38 23.01 -7.04
C LEU A 175 -3.48 23.71 -6.02
N PRO A 176 -2.61 22.96 -5.30
CA PRO A 176 -1.61 23.54 -4.41
C PRO A 176 -0.78 24.65 -5.06
N THR A 177 -0.57 25.75 -4.34
CA THR A 177 0.25 26.88 -4.83
C THR A 177 1.40 27.22 -3.89
N GLY A 178 1.27 26.89 -2.59
CA GLY A 178 2.31 27.06 -1.60
C GLY A 178 3.38 25.97 -1.66
N THR A 179 4.61 26.32 -1.28
CA THR A 179 5.77 25.40 -1.27
C THR A 179 5.52 24.13 -0.45
N ILE A 180 4.88 24.25 0.72
CA ILE A 180 4.59 23.12 1.61
C ILE A 180 3.58 22.17 0.96
N GLU A 181 2.52 22.73 0.38
CA GLU A 181 1.43 21.97 -0.24
C GLU A 181 1.91 21.27 -1.52
N ILE A 182 2.77 21.92 -2.30
CA ILE A 182 3.43 21.33 -3.48
C ILE A 182 4.38 20.20 -3.03
N THR A 183 5.15 20.40 -1.96
CA THR A 183 6.04 19.36 -1.43
C THR A 183 5.24 18.15 -0.94
N PHE A 184 4.11 18.38 -0.27
CA PHE A 184 3.18 17.32 0.12
C PHE A 184 2.61 16.61 -1.11
N LEU A 185 2.16 17.36 -2.13
CA LEU A 185 1.63 16.78 -3.37
C LEU A 185 2.67 15.87 -4.05
N ILE A 186 3.94 16.29 -4.13
CA ILE A 186 5.03 15.47 -4.68
C ILE A 186 5.22 14.20 -3.86
N ALA A 187 5.25 14.29 -2.52
CA ALA A 187 5.39 13.13 -1.65
C ALA A 187 4.18 12.18 -1.76
N PHE A 188 2.96 12.72 -1.79
CA PHE A 188 1.71 11.99 -1.96
C PHE A 188 1.70 11.22 -3.28
N LEU A 189 1.95 11.89 -4.41
CA LEU A 189 2.01 11.28 -5.73
C LEU A 189 3.17 10.26 -5.86
N GLY A 190 4.32 10.54 -5.24
CA GLY A 190 5.46 9.64 -5.27
C GLY A 190 5.15 8.30 -4.61
N TRP A 191 4.49 8.33 -3.43
CA TRP A 191 4.24 7.15 -2.61
C TRP A 191 2.94 6.41 -2.94
N MET A 192 1.91 7.07 -3.50
CA MET A 192 0.63 6.44 -3.89
C MET A 192 0.70 5.66 -5.21
N PRO A 193 0.01 4.51 -5.36
CA PRO A 193 -0.45 3.62 -4.29
C PRO A 193 0.69 2.96 -3.51
N ALA A 194 1.80 2.71 -4.21
CA ALA A 194 3.05 2.20 -3.67
C ALA A 194 4.24 2.74 -4.50
N PRO A 195 5.48 2.55 -4.04
CA PRO A 195 6.67 2.76 -4.88
C PRO A 195 6.68 1.78 -6.08
N VAL A 196 7.26 2.19 -7.22
CA VAL A 196 7.17 1.44 -8.50
C VAL A 196 7.95 0.12 -8.49
N ASP A 197 8.90 -0.03 -7.57
CA ASP A 197 9.68 -1.25 -7.35
C ASP A 197 8.83 -2.44 -6.86
N VAL A 198 7.65 -2.18 -6.28
CA VAL A 198 6.69 -3.23 -5.90
C VAL A 198 6.25 -4.07 -7.12
N SER A 199 6.33 -3.54 -8.34
CA SER A 199 6.10 -4.33 -9.58
C SER A 199 7.01 -5.56 -9.66
N ILE A 200 8.25 -5.45 -9.16
CA ILE A 200 9.23 -6.54 -9.13
C ILE A 200 8.87 -7.55 -8.06
N TRP A 201 8.47 -7.09 -6.87
CA TRP A 201 7.99 -7.97 -5.81
C TRP A 201 6.76 -8.76 -6.26
N HIS A 202 5.83 -8.09 -6.93
CA HIS A 202 4.67 -8.73 -7.54
C HIS A 202 5.08 -9.81 -8.56
N SER A 203 6.11 -9.57 -9.38
CA SER A 203 6.63 -10.58 -10.31
C SER A 203 7.17 -11.81 -9.58
N ILE A 204 7.92 -11.61 -8.48
CA ILE A 204 8.46 -12.68 -7.64
C ILE A 204 7.33 -13.47 -7.00
N TRP A 205 6.36 -12.80 -6.38
CA TRP A 205 5.17 -13.45 -5.80
C TRP A 205 4.37 -14.22 -6.85
N SER A 206 4.28 -13.72 -8.08
CA SER A 206 3.61 -14.42 -9.18
C SER A 206 4.35 -15.71 -9.57
N VAL A 207 5.68 -15.70 -9.59
CA VAL A 207 6.49 -16.91 -9.80
C VAL A 207 6.29 -17.90 -8.65
N GLU A 208 6.37 -17.45 -7.39
CA GLU A 208 6.18 -18.31 -6.22
C GLU A 208 4.77 -18.89 -6.13
N LYS A 209 3.75 -18.09 -6.49
CA LYS A 209 2.36 -18.55 -6.58
C LYS A 209 2.20 -19.68 -7.60
N ASN A 210 2.87 -19.58 -8.75
CA ASN A 210 2.82 -20.62 -9.77
C ASN A 210 3.45 -21.94 -9.29
N LYS A 211 4.50 -21.90 -8.45
CA LYS A 211 5.12 -23.11 -7.88
C LYS A 211 4.20 -23.92 -6.97
N ILE A 212 3.25 -23.25 -6.30
CA ILE A 212 2.30 -23.88 -5.38
C ILE A 212 0.89 -24.07 -6.00
N SER A 213 0.69 -23.64 -7.24
CA SER A 213 -0.59 -23.74 -7.93
C SER A 213 -0.67 -25.03 -8.76
N ILE A 214 -1.87 -25.59 -8.88
CA ILE A 214 -2.13 -26.81 -9.68
C ILE A 214 -1.83 -26.57 -11.17
N SER A 215 -2.05 -25.34 -11.65
CA SER A 215 -1.78 -24.92 -13.02
C SER A 215 -1.13 -23.55 -13.04
N ARG A 216 -0.32 -23.31 -14.07
CA ARG A 216 0.29 -22.00 -14.33
C ARG A 216 -0.80 -20.96 -14.57
N THR A 217 -0.66 -19.82 -13.92
CA THR A 217 -1.58 -18.68 -14.06
C THR A 217 -1.50 -18.11 -15.47
N THR A 218 -2.66 -17.98 -16.12
CA THR A 218 -2.74 -17.38 -17.47
C THR A 218 -2.59 -15.86 -17.41
N PRO A 219 -2.19 -15.19 -18.50
CA PRO A 219 -2.11 -13.73 -18.52
C PRO A 219 -3.43 -13.02 -18.15
N LYS A 220 -4.58 -13.58 -18.55
CA LYS A 220 -5.90 -13.02 -18.21
C LYS A 220 -6.17 -13.11 -16.71
N GLU A 221 -5.89 -14.25 -16.08
CA GLU A 221 -6.05 -14.42 -14.63
C GLU A 221 -5.09 -13.52 -13.85
N ALA A 222 -3.83 -13.42 -14.27
CA ALA A 222 -2.83 -12.58 -13.61
C ALA A 222 -3.20 -11.09 -13.67
N ILE A 223 -3.68 -10.61 -14.82
CA ILE A 223 -4.15 -9.22 -14.96
C ILE A 223 -5.43 -9.00 -14.15
N PHE A 224 -6.34 -9.97 -14.10
CA PHE A 224 -7.56 -9.85 -13.30
C PHE A 224 -7.24 -9.77 -11.79
N ASP A 225 -6.41 -10.66 -11.26
CA ASP A 225 -5.95 -10.65 -9.86
C ASP A 225 -5.28 -9.31 -9.51
N PHE A 226 -4.36 -8.85 -10.37
CA PHE A 226 -3.71 -7.56 -10.22
C PHE A 226 -4.71 -6.40 -10.22
N ASN A 227 -5.66 -6.37 -11.16
CA ASN A 227 -6.64 -5.29 -11.27
C ASN A 227 -7.55 -5.21 -10.04
N VAL A 228 -7.96 -6.35 -9.48
CA VAL A 228 -8.74 -6.37 -8.24
C VAL A 228 -7.95 -5.75 -7.10
N GLY A 229 -6.67 -6.14 -6.95
CA GLY A 229 -5.78 -5.53 -5.97
C GLY A 229 -5.61 -4.02 -6.18
N TYR A 230 -5.28 -3.61 -7.39
CA TYR A 230 -4.99 -2.22 -7.76
C TYR A 230 -6.20 -1.28 -7.65
N ILE A 231 -7.37 -1.72 -8.12
CA ILE A 231 -8.61 -0.96 -7.96
C ILE A 231 -9.01 -0.91 -6.49
N GLY A 232 -8.74 -2.00 -5.74
CA GLY A 232 -8.91 -2.04 -4.30
C GLY A 232 -8.09 -0.98 -3.57
N THR A 233 -6.83 -0.75 -3.97
CA THR A 233 -6.02 0.34 -3.39
C THR A 233 -6.60 1.71 -3.72
N LEU A 234 -7.03 1.93 -4.97
CA LEU A 234 -7.65 3.21 -5.33
C LEU A 234 -8.89 3.50 -4.48
N PHE A 235 -9.79 2.52 -4.39
CA PHE A 235 -11.00 2.62 -3.58
C PHE A 235 -10.65 2.90 -2.11
N MET A 236 -9.64 2.21 -1.58
CA MET A 236 -9.20 2.41 -0.22
C MET A 236 -8.60 3.81 -0.01
N GLY A 237 -7.86 4.33 -0.98
CA GLY A 237 -7.31 5.68 -0.94
C GLY A 237 -8.41 6.74 -0.85
N VAL A 238 -9.53 6.54 -1.55
CA VAL A 238 -10.71 7.42 -1.45
C VAL A 238 -11.33 7.36 -0.06
N CYS A 239 -11.49 6.17 0.51
CA CYS A 239 -12.00 6.02 1.87
C CYS A 239 -11.11 6.70 2.93
N PHE A 240 -9.79 6.60 2.82
CA PHE A 240 -8.88 7.29 3.74
C PHE A 240 -8.88 8.80 3.55
N ILE A 241 -8.98 9.31 2.32
CA ILE A 241 -9.22 10.75 2.08
C ILE A 241 -10.54 11.17 2.74
N ALA A 242 -11.61 10.40 2.59
CA ALA A 242 -12.89 10.70 3.23
C ALA A 242 -12.77 10.71 4.75
N LEU A 243 -12.06 9.76 5.36
CA LEU A 243 -11.80 9.76 6.80
C LEU A 243 -11.07 11.04 7.25
N GLY A 244 -9.99 11.43 6.56
CA GLY A 244 -9.29 12.68 6.87
C GLY A 244 -10.19 13.91 6.68
N ALA A 245 -10.94 13.96 5.58
CA ALA A 245 -11.80 15.10 5.25
C ALA A 245 -13.00 15.25 6.21
N LEU A 246 -13.52 14.16 6.76
CA LEU A 246 -14.73 14.18 7.58
C LEU A 246 -14.45 14.19 9.08
N VAL A 247 -13.31 13.66 9.51
CA VAL A 247 -12.94 13.57 10.93
C VAL A 247 -11.93 14.64 11.32
N MET A 248 -10.99 14.99 10.42
CA MET A 248 -9.82 15.80 10.76
C MET A 248 -9.84 17.20 10.12
N PHE A 249 -10.42 17.36 8.93
CA PHE A 249 -10.43 18.64 8.25
C PHE A 249 -11.28 19.67 9.01
N LYS A 250 -10.75 20.88 9.17
CA LYS A 250 -11.36 21.98 9.96
C LYS A 250 -11.63 21.63 11.45
N SER A 251 -10.99 20.59 12.01
CA SER A 251 -11.14 20.25 13.44
C SER A 251 -10.46 21.24 14.40
N GLY A 252 -9.56 22.09 13.89
CA GLY A 252 -8.75 23.02 14.68
C GLY A 252 -7.47 22.40 15.26
N GLU A 253 -7.26 21.10 15.08
CA GLU A 253 -6.06 20.39 15.51
C GLU A 253 -4.88 20.62 14.56
N THR A 254 -3.67 20.53 15.10
CA THR A 254 -2.43 20.54 14.30
C THR A 254 -1.87 19.12 14.22
N PHE A 255 -1.73 18.58 13.00
CA PHE A 255 -1.24 17.21 12.84
C PHE A 255 0.25 17.14 12.58
N SER A 256 0.88 16.12 13.18
CA SER A 256 2.32 15.92 13.10
C SER A 256 2.74 15.51 11.68
N ASN A 257 3.92 15.99 11.25
CA ASN A 257 4.56 15.54 10.02
C ASN A 257 5.18 14.14 10.16
N LYS A 258 5.24 13.57 11.37
CA LYS A 258 5.70 12.19 11.59
C LYS A 258 4.54 11.22 11.41
N GLY A 259 4.67 10.31 10.45
CA GLY A 259 3.59 9.38 10.09
C GLY A 259 3.05 8.53 11.25
N TYR A 260 3.89 8.13 12.21
CA TYR A 260 3.44 7.34 13.37
C TYR A 260 2.65 8.19 14.40
N GLU A 261 3.02 9.47 14.58
CA GLU A 261 2.29 10.40 15.43
C GLU A 261 0.96 10.76 14.77
N PHE A 262 0.97 11.07 13.47
CA PHE A 262 -0.24 11.32 12.68
C PHE A 262 -1.24 10.17 12.77
N ALA A 263 -0.77 8.92 12.57
CA ALA A 263 -1.63 7.75 12.67
C ALA A 263 -2.19 7.56 14.10
N SER A 264 -1.44 7.99 15.13
CA SER A 264 -1.94 7.99 16.52
C SER A 264 -3.02 9.06 16.74
N GLN A 265 -2.85 10.25 16.15
CA GLN A 265 -3.84 11.34 16.22
C GLN A 265 -5.16 10.91 15.56
N LEU A 266 -5.10 10.23 14.41
CA LEU A 266 -6.28 9.68 13.74
C LEU A 266 -7.06 8.69 14.62
N ILE A 267 -6.37 7.86 15.42
CA ILE A 267 -7.03 6.85 16.29
C ILE A 267 -7.72 7.51 17.50
N GLN A 268 -7.25 8.69 17.92
CA GLN A 268 -7.78 9.39 19.09
C GLN A 268 -9.03 10.23 18.78
N LEU A 269 -9.25 10.57 17.51
CA LEU A 269 -10.41 11.31 17.01
C LEU A 269 -11.52 10.36 16.58
#